data_AF-A0A2E0W2I8-F1
#
_entry.id   AF-A0A2E0W2I8-F1
#
_cell.length_a   1.000
_cell.length_b   1.000
_cell.length_c   1.000
_cell.angle_alpha   90.00
_cell.angle_beta   90.00
_cell.angle_gamma   90.00
#
_symmetry.space_group_name_H-M   'P 1'
#
loop_
_entity.id
_entity.type
_entity.pdbx_description
1 polymer ?
#
loop_
_entity_poly.entity_id
_entity_poly.type
_entity_poly.pdbx_seq_one_letter_code
_entity_poly.pdbx_strand_id
1 'polypeptide(L)'
;MKTSFLILFLIFSISVFAQISPGDLSKAHADLEGLSNCTKCHELGEDVKNDKCMDCHTEIKDQLTSNKGFHSTQNIPSKLCYECHSEHHGRNFKLIKFDKENFDHDKVGFKLTGRHSEINCVDCHKSEFRSDDKVDERPDSFLGLDQTCTSCH
;
A
#
# COMPACT_ATOMS: atom_id res chain seq x y z
N MET A 1 15.66 73.00 11.48
CA MET A 1 16.29 72.03 12.40
C MET A 1 15.36 70.83 12.57
N LYS A 2 15.85 69.65 12.16
CA LYS A 2 15.42 68.28 12.54
C LYS A 2 13.98 67.85 12.21
N THR A 3 13.79 67.40 10.96
CA THR A 3 12.69 66.50 10.55
C THR A 3 12.97 65.09 11.09
N SER A 4 12.15 64.62 12.03
CA SER A 4 12.22 63.26 12.56
C SER A 4 11.38 62.33 11.69
N PHE A 5 12.04 61.46 10.92
CA PHE A 5 11.39 60.46 10.07
C PHE A 5 11.13 59.21 10.92
N LEU A 6 9.88 59.01 11.35
CA LEU A 6 9.46 57.82 12.09
C LEU A 6 9.21 56.69 11.06
N ILE A 7 10.18 55.81 10.87
CA ILE A 7 10.05 54.64 10.01
C ILE A 7 9.25 53.57 10.77
N LEU A 8 7.96 53.48 10.48
CA LEU A 8 7.08 52.40 10.94
C LEU A 8 7.37 51.15 10.09
N PHE A 9 8.16 50.22 10.63
CA PHE A 9 8.44 48.94 9.99
C PHE A 9 7.18 48.06 10.05
N LEU A 10 6.42 48.01 8.95
CA LEU A 10 5.27 47.13 8.78
C LEU A 10 5.80 45.72 8.50
N ILE A 11 5.91 44.88 9.54
CA ILE A 11 6.32 43.48 9.40
C ILE A 11 5.15 42.74 8.73
N PHE A 12 5.23 42.56 7.42
CA PHE A 12 4.29 41.73 6.67
C PHE A 12 4.63 40.28 6.99
N SER A 13 3.93 39.67 7.95
CA SER A 13 4.07 38.26 8.30
C SER A 13 3.61 37.41 7.12
N ILE A 14 4.53 37.09 6.21
CA ILE A 14 4.30 36.05 5.20
C ILE A 14 4.31 34.74 5.98
N SER A 15 3.12 34.19 6.25
CA SER A 15 2.97 32.83 6.73
C SER A 15 3.48 31.88 5.64
N VAL A 16 4.77 31.55 5.70
CA VAL A 16 5.32 30.44 4.92
C VAL A 16 4.75 29.18 5.58
N PHE A 17 3.69 28.62 4.98
CA PHE A 17 3.27 27.27 5.34
C PHE A 17 4.41 26.34 4.95
N ALA A 18 5.20 25.92 5.93
CA ALA A 18 6.10 24.80 5.77
C ALA A 18 5.22 23.57 5.53
N GLN A 19 5.01 23.22 4.26
CA GLN A 19 4.23 22.04 3.88
C GLN A 19 5.07 20.80 4.18
N ILE A 20 4.98 20.31 5.42
CA ILE A 20 5.69 19.10 5.88
C ILE A 20 5.11 17.83 5.21
N SER A 21 3.82 17.84 4.87
CA SER A 21 3.16 16.72 4.20
C SER A 21 2.74 17.11 2.77
N PRO A 22 3.11 16.34 1.73
CA PRO A 22 2.72 16.62 0.34
C PRO A 22 1.20 16.60 0.10
N GLY A 23 0.44 15.95 0.99
CA GLY A 23 -1.01 15.81 0.93
C GLY A 23 -1.53 14.77 1.92
N ASP A 24 -2.85 14.62 1.97
CA ASP A 24 -3.54 13.62 2.79
C ASP A 24 -3.13 12.20 2.38
N LEU A 25 -2.92 11.35 3.38
CA LEU A 25 -2.80 9.91 3.16
C LEU A 25 -4.13 9.33 2.65
N SER A 26 -4.07 8.19 2.00
CA SER A 26 -5.23 7.44 1.58
C SER A 26 -6.08 6.99 2.76
N LYS A 27 -7.32 6.56 2.49
CA LYS A 27 -8.21 6.04 3.51
C LYS A 27 -7.60 4.88 4.30
N ALA A 28 -6.78 4.03 3.67
CA ALA A 28 -6.15 2.88 4.32
C ALA A 28 -5.08 3.26 5.35
N HIS A 29 -4.47 4.44 5.20
CA HIS A 29 -3.41 4.93 6.09
C HIS A 29 -3.79 6.23 6.81
N ALA A 30 -5.06 6.64 6.77
CA ALA A 30 -5.51 7.91 7.36
C ALA A 30 -5.17 8.01 8.86
N ASP A 31 -5.24 6.90 9.59
CA ASP A 31 -4.92 6.83 11.02
C ASP A 31 -3.42 6.97 11.32
N LEU A 32 -2.57 6.93 10.29
CA LEU A 32 -1.12 7.15 10.40
C LEU A 32 -0.72 8.61 10.17
N GLU A 33 -1.68 9.53 10.03
CA GLU A 33 -1.36 10.95 9.96
C GLU A 33 -0.90 11.53 11.30
N GLY A 34 -0.27 12.71 11.23
CA GLY A 34 0.28 13.40 12.39
C GLY A 34 1.80 13.42 12.38
N LEU A 35 2.36 14.50 12.93
CA LEU A 35 3.79 14.81 12.85
C LEU A 35 4.70 13.73 13.46
N SER A 36 4.21 12.97 14.43
CA SER A 36 4.96 11.88 15.07
C SER A 36 4.98 10.58 14.26
N ASN A 37 4.17 10.47 13.21
CA ASN A 37 3.98 9.24 12.46
C ASN A 37 4.73 9.22 11.14
N CYS A 38 5.31 10.33 10.69
CA CYS A 38 6.06 10.43 9.42
C CYS A 38 7.17 9.36 9.34
N THR A 39 7.86 9.12 10.47
CA THR A 39 8.97 8.16 10.55
C THR A 39 8.54 6.70 10.59
N LYS A 40 7.24 6.41 10.57
CA LYS A 40 6.73 5.05 10.38
C LYS A 40 6.95 4.57 8.95
N CYS A 41 7.04 5.48 7.98
CA CYS A 41 7.28 5.18 6.57
C CYS A 41 8.59 5.78 6.03
N HIS A 42 8.96 6.96 6.51
CA HIS A 42 10.14 7.69 6.04
C HIS A 42 11.34 7.51 6.96
N GLU A 43 12.53 7.46 6.37
CA GLU A 43 13.76 7.82 7.06
C GLU A 43 14.00 9.32 6.89
N LEU A 44 14.53 9.99 7.92
CA LEU A 44 14.64 11.45 7.91
C LEU A 44 15.57 11.92 6.76
N GLY A 45 14.99 12.65 5.81
CA GLY A 45 15.71 13.16 4.64
C GLY A 45 15.87 12.14 3.50
N GLU A 46 15.24 10.97 3.59
CA GLU A 46 15.23 9.96 2.54
C GLU A 46 13.80 9.59 2.10
N ASP A 47 13.72 8.91 0.96
CA ASP A 47 12.49 8.29 0.48
C ASP A 47 12.05 7.13 1.38
N VAL A 48 10.79 6.69 1.22
CA VAL A 48 10.27 5.54 1.96
C VAL A 48 11.00 4.26 1.57
N LYS A 49 11.23 3.40 2.56
CA LYS A 49 11.89 2.10 2.40
C LYS A 49 10.86 0.97 2.48
N ASN A 50 11.13 -0.12 1.77
CA ASN A 50 10.23 -1.28 1.71
C ASN A 50 10.05 -1.99 3.06
N ASP A 51 11.10 -2.03 3.87
CA ASP A 51 11.07 -2.64 5.21
C ASP A 51 10.06 -1.96 6.12
N LYS A 52 9.96 -0.62 6.09
CA LYS A 52 8.93 0.15 6.80
C LYS A 52 7.52 -0.26 6.43
N CYS A 53 7.24 -0.52 5.15
CA CYS A 53 5.95 -1.05 4.72
C CYS A 53 5.72 -2.46 5.30
N MET A 54 6.75 -3.31 5.24
CA MET A 54 6.68 -4.71 5.71
C MET A 54 6.65 -4.86 7.23
N ASP A 55 6.95 -3.82 8.01
CA ASP A 55 6.76 -3.81 9.46
C ASP A 55 5.28 -3.97 9.86
N CYS A 56 4.36 -3.50 9.01
CA CYS A 56 2.92 -3.69 9.18
C CYS A 56 2.32 -4.69 8.18
N HIS A 57 2.81 -4.71 6.94
CA HIS A 57 2.36 -5.64 5.88
C HIS A 57 3.06 -7.01 5.97
N THR A 58 2.91 -7.67 7.11
CA THR A 58 3.60 -8.94 7.41
C THR A 58 3.19 -10.07 6.46
N GLU A 59 1.96 -10.09 5.98
CA GLU A 59 1.45 -11.05 4.99
C GLU A 59 2.16 -10.93 3.63
N ILE A 60 2.55 -9.72 3.24
CA ILE A 60 3.32 -9.48 2.01
C ILE A 60 4.79 -9.86 2.22
N LYS A 61 5.33 -9.55 3.41
CA LYS A 61 6.68 -9.98 3.81
C LYS A 61 6.80 -11.51 3.78
N ASP A 62 5.80 -12.22 4.30
CA ASP A 62 5.76 -13.69 4.33
C ASP A 62 5.72 -14.27 2.90
N GLN A 63 4.98 -13.63 1.99
CA GLN A 63 4.98 -14.00 0.57
C GLN A 63 6.36 -13.86 -0.06
N LEU A 64 6.99 -12.68 0.08
CA LEU A 64 8.30 -12.38 -0.49
C LEU A 64 9.39 -13.31 0.04
N THR A 65 9.40 -13.57 1.36
CA THR A 65 10.37 -14.48 1.97
C THR A 65 10.17 -15.94 1.57
N SER A 66 8.92 -16.33 1.32
CA SER A 66 8.57 -17.69 0.89
C SER A 66 8.58 -17.88 -0.64
N ASN A 67 8.87 -16.83 -1.42
CA ASN A 67 8.74 -16.81 -2.89
C ASN A 67 7.35 -17.28 -3.38
N LYS A 68 6.29 -16.85 -2.68
CA LYS A 68 4.90 -17.23 -2.98
C LYS A 68 4.06 -15.99 -3.34
N GLY A 69 2.99 -16.22 -4.09
CA GLY A 69 2.02 -15.18 -4.45
C GLY A 69 2.55 -14.15 -5.45
N PHE A 70 1.70 -13.17 -5.78
CA PHE A 70 1.96 -12.21 -6.85
C PHE A 70 3.17 -11.31 -6.59
N HIS A 71 3.37 -10.85 -5.34
CA HIS A 71 4.45 -9.93 -5.01
C HIS A 71 5.84 -10.57 -5.15
N SER A 72 5.92 -11.91 -5.18
CA SER A 72 7.15 -12.66 -5.40
C SER A 72 7.48 -12.91 -6.86
N THR A 73 6.66 -12.40 -7.79
CA THR A 73 6.81 -12.69 -9.22
C THR A 73 7.72 -11.68 -9.92
N GLN A 74 8.50 -12.18 -10.89
CA GLN A 74 9.32 -11.36 -11.79
C GLN A 74 10.18 -10.33 -11.04
N ASN A 75 10.14 -9.06 -11.48
CA ASN A 75 10.91 -7.94 -10.94
C ASN A 75 10.23 -7.24 -9.75
N ILE A 76 9.09 -7.75 -9.25
CA ILE A 76 8.36 -7.13 -8.15
C ILE A 76 9.18 -7.13 -6.84
N PRO A 77 9.90 -8.20 -6.45
CA PRO A 77 10.71 -8.19 -5.23
C PRO A 77 11.79 -7.11 -5.19
N SER A 78 12.25 -6.65 -6.36
CA SER A 78 13.26 -5.59 -6.48
C SER A 78 12.70 -4.17 -6.56
N LYS A 79 11.37 -4.00 -6.67
CA LYS A 79 10.72 -2.69 -6.79
C LYS A 79 10.44 -2.08 -5.43
N LEU A 80 10.45 -0.74 -5.36
CA LEU A 80 9.98 -0.05 -4.17
C LEU A 80 8.45 -0.10 -4.10
N CYS A 81 7.89 -0.35 -2.91
CA CYS A 81 6.45 -0.53 -2.71
C CYS A 81 5.65 0.67 -3.26
N TYR A 82 6.16 1.88 -3.04
CA TYR A 82 5.51 3.13 -3.46
C TYR A 82 5.47 3.32 -4.99
N GLU A 83 6.28 2.61 -5.77
CA GLU A 83 6.23 2.67 -7.24
C GLU A 83 4.87 2.20 -7.76
N CYS A 84 4.26 1.22 -7.08
CA CYS A 84 2.93 0.70 -7.40
C CYS A 84 1.86 1.23 -6.44
N HIS A 85 2.19 1.34 -5.16
CA HIS A 85 1.31 1.75 -4.06
C HIS A 85 1.63 3.15 -3.57
N SER A 86 1.55 4.12 -4.48
CA SER A 86 1.86 5.51 -4.16
C SER A 86 0.87 6.11 -3.17
N GLU A 87 1.37 6.99 -2.31
CA GLU A 87 0.61 7.59 -1.20
C GLU A 87 0.67 9.13 -1.27
N HIS A 88 -0.06 9.85 -0.42
CA HIS A 88 -0.24 11.32 -0.43
C HIS A 88 -1.09 11.85 -1.60
N HIS A 89 -1.95 11.00 -2.16
CA HIS A 89 -2.83 11.36 -3.27
C HIS A 89 -4.28 11.62 -2.81
N GLY A 90 -4.49 11.73 -1.49
CA GLY A 90 -5.79 11.97 -0.88
C GLY A 90 -6.57 10.69 -0.56
N ARG A 91 -7.60 10.84 0.28
CA ARG A 91 -8.38 9.75 0.90
C ARG A 91 -8.89 8.70 -0.08
N ASN A 92 -9.34 9.15 -1.24
CA ASN A 92 -10.01 8.31 -2.23
C ASN A 92 -9.06 7.78 -3.31
N PHE A 93 -7.76 7.99 -3.16
CA PHE A 93 -6.80 7.45 -4.11
C PHE A 93 -6.77 5.93 -4.06
N LYS A 94 -6.78 5.31 -5.24
CA LYS A 94 -6.70 3.85 -5.39
C LYS A 94 -5.24 3.40 -5.31
N LEU A 95 -4.80 3.03 -4.10
CA LEU A 95 -3.43 2.52 -3.85
C LEU A 95 -3.14 1.24 -4.62
N ILE A 96 -4.12 0.34 -4.70
CA ILE A 96 -3.94 -0.97 -5.31
C ILE A 96 -4.54 -0.92 -6.71
N LYS A 97 -3.67 -0.83 -7.71
CA LYS A 97 -4.02 -0.91 -9.12
C LYS A 97 -3.76 -2.34 -9.61
N PHE A 98 -4.78 -3.17 -9.49
CA PHE A 98 -4.74 -4.56 -9.91
C PHE A 98 -5.71 -4.79 -11.06
N ASP A 99 -5.21 -5.31 -12.17
CA ASP A 99 -6.00 -5.71 -13.32
C ASP A 99 -6.51 -7.14 -13.10
N LYS A 100 -7.75 -7.24 -12.64
CA LYS A 100 -8.42 -8.53 -12.38
C LYS A 100 -8.78 -9.27 -13.67
N GLU A 101 -9.06 -8.53 -14.74
CA GLU A 101 -9.57 -9.10 -15.99
C GLU A 101 -8.46 -9.81 -16.76
N ASN A 102 -7.24 -9.25 -16.74
CA ASN A 102 -6.07 -9.82 -17.42
C ASN A 102 -5.08 -10.48 -16.46
N PHE A 103 -5.52 -10.83 -15.24
CA PHE A 103 -4.66 -11.52 -14.30
C PHE A 103 -4.36 -12.94 -14.78
N ASP A 104 -3.08 -13.27 -14.80
CA ASP A 104 -2.60 -14.57 -15.28
C ASP A 104 -2.15 -15.43 -14.10
N HIS A 105 -2.93 -16.46 -13.81
CA HIS A 105 -2.65 -17.41 -12.74
C HIS A 105 -1.38 -18.25 -13.00
N ASP A 106 -0.88 -18.35 -14.24
CA ASP A 106 0.41 -19.01 -14.51
C ASP A 106 1.60 -18.21 -13.92
N LYS A 107 1.41 -16.91 -13.64
CA LYS A 107 2.43 -16.08 -13.01
C LYS A 107 2.56 -16.34 -11.52
N VAL A 108 1.52 -16.88 -10.89
CA VAL A 108 1.51 -17.21 -9.45
C VAL A 108 1.46 -18.72 -9.29
N GLY A 109 1.94 -19.25 -8.17
CA GLY A 109 2.18 -20.70 -7.99
C GLY A 109 0.96 -21.64 -8.03
N PHE A 110 -0.18 -21.23 -8.60
CA PHE A 110 -1.41 -22.02 -8.72
C PHE A 110 -2.03 -21.88 -10.11
N LYS A 111 -1.72 -22.84 -10.99
CA LYS A 111 -2.21 -22.88 -12.37
C LYS A 111 -3.65 -23.38 -12.43
N LEU A 112 -4.52 -22.59 -13.05
CA LEU A 112 -5.91 -22.97 -13.32
C LEU A 112 -5.98 -23.92 -14.53
N THR A 113 -6.67 -25.04 -14.37
CA THR A 113 -6.81 -26.06 -15.43
C THR A 113 -8.24 -26.59 -15.51
N GLY A 114 -8.63 -27.11 -16.68
CA GLY A 114 -9.96 -27.67 -16.90
C GLY A 114 -11.05 -26.63 -16.61
N ARG A 115 -12.09 -27.01 -15.88
CA ARG A 115 -13.20 -26.09 -15.54
C ARG A 115 -12.76 -24.89 -14.69
N HIS A 116 -11.66 -25.00 -13.94
CA HIS A 116 -11.18 -23.88 -13.11
C HIS A 116 -10.60 -22.72 -13.92
N SER A 117 -10.30 -22.90 -15.22
CA SER A 117 -9.86 -21.76 -16.05
C SER A 117 -11.01 -20.86 -16.54
N GLU A 118 -12.27 -21.24 -16.26
CA GLU A 118 -13.47 -20.54 -16.75
C GLU A 118 -14.29 -19.86 -15.64
N ILE A 119 -13.87 -20.00 -14.37
CA ILE A 119 -14.59 -19.43 -13.22
C ILE A 119 -14.07 -18.03 -12.87
N ASN A 120 -14.88 -17.26 -12.15
CA ASN A 120 -14.51 -15.91 -11.74
C ASN A 120 -13.60 -15.94 -10.52
N CYS A 121 -12.79 -14.89 -10.33
CA CYS A 121 -11.87 -14.78 -9.20
C CYS A 121 -12.57 -14.99 -7.84
N VAL A 122 -13.78 -14.44 -7.71
CA VAL A 122 -14.58 -14.49 -6.47
C VAL A 122 -15.21 -15.85 -6.20
N ASP A 123 -15.21 -16.76 -7.18
CA ASP A 123 -15.76 -18.10 -6.99
C ASP A 123 -14.83 -18.95 -6.10
N CYS A 124 -13.51 -18.73 -6.21
CA CYS A 124 -12.48 -19.33 -5.35
C CYS A 124 -12.04 -18.43 -4.20
N HIS A 125 -11.81 -17.13 -4.43
CA HIS A 125 -11.26 -16.24 -3.41
C HIS A 125 -12.30 -15.74 -2.40
N LYS A 126 -12.91 -16.69 -1.69
CA LYS A 126 -13.89 -16.48 -0.63
C LYS A 126 -13.26 -16.63 0.74
N SER A 127 -13.79 -15.91 1.73
CA SER A 127 -13.31 -16.00 3.11
C SER A 127 -13.44 -17.41 3.68
N GLU A 128 -14.48 -18.17 3.32
CA GLU A 128 -14.68 -19.54 3.82
C GLU A 128 -13.59 -20.54 3.40
N PHE A 129 -12.80 -20.22 2.38
CA PHE A 129 -11.72 -21.07 1.87
C PHE A 129 -10.33 -20.55 2.27
N ARG A 130 -10.25 -19.52 3.12
CA ARG A 130 -8.98 -19.00 3.62
C ARG A 130 -8.47 -19.87 4.77
N SER A 131 -7.15 -19.97 4.86
CA SER A 131 -6.43 -20.65 5.95
C SER A 131 -5.44 -19.72 6.67
N ASP A 132 -5.44 -18.43 6.33
CA ASP A 132 -4.54 -17.43 6.91
C ASP A 132 -5.34 -16.30 7.56
N ASP A 133 -5.52 -16.42 8.88
CA ASP A 133 -6.27 -15.49 9.72
C ASP A 133 -5.74 -14.04 9.64
N LYS A 134 -4.47 -13.84 9.27
CA LYS A 134 -3.88 -12.49 9.12
C LYS A 134 -4.55 -11.68 8.00
N VAL A 135 -5.21 -12.35 7.07
CA VAL A 135 -5.85 -11.73 5.89
C VAL A 135 -7.35 -11.49 6.11
N ASP A 136 -7.94 -12.06 7.17
CA ASP A 136 -9.40 -12.03 7.39
C ASP A 136 -9.94 -10.63 7.72
N GLU A 137 -9.09 -9.74 8.25
CA GLU A 137 -9.43 -8.33 8.43
C GLU A 137 -9.55 -7.57 7.09
N ARG A 138 -9.22 -8.19 5.96
CA ARG A 138 -9.20 -7.59 4.62
C ARG A 138 -10.10 -8.38 3.66
N PRO A 139 -11.42 -8.10 3.63
CA PRO A 139 -12.36 -8.86 2.81
C PRO A 139 -12.05 -8.79 1.32
N ASP A 140 -11.52 -7.67 0.83
CA ASP A 140 -11.18 -7.47 -0.59
C ASP A 140 -9.85 -8.13 -1.03
N SER A 141 -9.18 -8.83 -0.12
CA SER A 141 -7.90 -9.49 -0.41
C SER A 141 -8.08 -10.80 -1.18
N PHE A 142 -7.18 -11.05 -2.13
CA PHE A 142 -7.05 -12.35 -2.83
C PHE A 142 -6.01 -13.28 -2.17
N LEU A 143 -5.47 -12.88 -1.01
CA LEU A 143 -4.45 -13.65 -0.29
C LEU A 143 -5.08 -14.64 0.69
N GLY A 144 -4.28 -15.59 1.18
CA GLY A 144 -4.66 -16.49 2.27
C GLY A 144 -5.53 -17.68 1.88
N LEU A 145 -5.81 -17.90 0.59
CA LEU A 145 -6.61 -19.03 0.11
C LEU A 145 -5.87 -20.36 0.31
N ASP A 146 -6.55 -21.37 0.85
CA ASP A 146 -6.07 -22.75 0.86
C ASP A 146 -6.12 -23.33 -0.57
N GLN A 147 -4.95 -23.76 -1.04
CA GLN A 147 -4.74 -24.28 -2.40
C GLN A 147 -4.99 -25.79 -2.52
N THR A 148 -5.41 -26.47 -1.45
CA THR A 148 -5.78 -27.88 -1.50
C THR A 148 -7.16 -28.06 -2.13
N CYS A 149 -7.34 -29.11 -2.93
CA CYS A 149 -8.62 -29.38 -3.58
C CYS A 149 -9.77 -29.56 -2.56
N THR A 150 -9.42 -30.07 -1.37
CA THR A 150 -10.34 -30.36 -0.27
C THR A 150 -10.84 -29.12 0.47
N SER A 151 -10.28 -27.94 0.21
CA SER A 151 -10.83 -26.70 0.77
C SER A 151 -12.22 -26.39 0.21
N CYS A 152 -12.51 -26.89 -1.00
CA CYS A 152 -13.76 -26.64 -1.72
C CYS A 152 -14.55 -27.91 -2.11
N HIS A 153 -13.94 -29.09 -2.08
CA HIS A 153 -14.53 -30.39 -2.50
C HIS A 153 -14.50 -31.44 -1.38
#